data_AF-A0A0J7JGF6-F1
#
_entry.id   AF-A0A0J7JGF6-F1
#
_cell.length_a   1.000
_cell.length_b   1.000
_cell.length_c   1.000
_cell.angle_alpha   90.00
_cell.angle_beta   90.00
_cell.angle_gamma   90.00
#
_symmetry.space_group_name_H-M   'P 1'
#
loop_
_entity.id
_entity.type
_entity.pdbx_description
1 polymer ?
#
loop_
_entity_poly.entity_id
_entity_poly.type
_entity_poly.pdbx_seq_one_letter_code
_entity_poly.pdbx_strand_id
1 'polypeptide(L)'
;MPPDGASSAERKAAEHAAEVFSSLEVEDLILDMGSAIGHGFSNLELSWGRDGSLRYIEQPQLRPQSWFRLHPDDQNQLTLRDMSLTGAPLWPLGWVQHRHKAKPGYIARSGLHRMLVWPYLFQNYALGDLAQLLEIYGMPARVGKYPRNASDKEKATLLRAVVTLGQNAAGIIPEGMAIDFLEAAQGRADVYVAMMNWCERAKAKAILGGTLTSGTGEGTNTNALGNVHERGQASLIRSDVRQYAGTIRRDILWPMACLNYGIEKVNRARASTSTWARPRTTRRCRSHCRCLSTWVRASPPGGCMSAPAFPERLTTTKCCSRNRSRRPLA
;
A
#
# COMPACT_ATOMS: atom_id res chain seq x y z
N MET A 1 15.89 -21.25 11.23
CA MET A 1 17.27 -21.52 11.72
C MET A 1 17.26 -21.44 13.23
N PRO A 2 17.97 -22.33 13.92
CA PRO A 2 18.05 -22.29 15.38
C PRO A 2 18.77 -21.01 15.87
N PRO A 3 18.49 -20.55 17.10
CA PRO A 3 19.17 -19.40 17.70
C PRO A 3 20.67 -19.65 17.92
N ASP A 4 21.45 -18.59 18.11
CA ASP A 4 22.87 -18.71 18.47
C ASP A 4 22.99 -19.41 19.83
N GLY A 5 23.85 -20.44 19.93
CA GLY A 5 23.99 -21.26 21.13
C GLY A 5 22.81 -22.22 21.39
N ALA A 6 22.10 -22.63 20.34
CA ALA A 6 20.90 -23.45 20.47
C ALA A 6 21.11 -24.79 21.18
N SER A 7 20.21 -25.09 22.11
CA SER A 7 20.08 -26.40 22.73
C SER A 7 19.67 -27.46 21.70
N SER A 8 19.82 -28.74 22.04
CA SER A 8 19.38 -29.85 21.19
C SER A 8 17.88 -29.78 20.89
N ALA A 9 17.06 -29.39 21.89
CA ALA A 9 15.63 -29.19 21.73
C ALA A 9 15.30 -28.02 20.77
N GLU A 10 16.02 -26.91 20.87
CA GLU A 10 15.84 -25.75 19.97
C GLU A 10 16.22 -26.05 18.52
N ARG A 11 17.21 -26.92 18.29
CA ARG A 11 17.57 -27.40 16.95
C ARG A 11 16.48 -28.28 16.36
N LYS A 12 16.00 -29.27 17.11
CA LYS A 12 14.88 -30.13 16.69
C LYS A 12 13.60 -29.33 16.43
N ALA A 13 13.29 -28.36 17.28
CA ALA A 13 12.15 -27.46 17.08
C ALA A 13 12.29 -26.63 15.80
N ALA A 14 13.49 -26.15 15.49
CA ALA A 14 13.74 -25.38 14.27
C ALA A 14 13.67 -26.24 13.00
N GLU A 15 14.09 -27.51 13.07
CA GLU A 15 13.97 -28.48 11.97
C GLU A 15 12.51 -28.84 11.72
N HIS A 16 11.78 -29.25 12.75
CA HIS A 16 10.35 -29.54 12.66
C HIS A 16 9.54 -28.34 12.15
N ALA A 17 9.80 -27.14 12.67
CA ALA A 17 9.12 -25.94 12.19
C ALA A 17 9.47 -25.58 10.74
N ALA A 18 10.68 -25.90 10.26
CA ALA A 18 11.06 -25.69 8.87
C ALA A 18 10.36 -26.67 7.93
N GLU A 19 10.20 -27.93 8.36
CA GLU A 19 9.44 -28.95 7.65
C GLU A 19 7.97 -28.55 7.53
N VAL A 20 7.29 -28.25 8.64
CA VAL A 20 5.88 -27.81 8.62
C VAL A 20 5.71 -26.52 7.83
N PHE A 21 6.61 -25.54 7.97
CA PHE A 21 6.50 -24.29 7.22
C PHE A 21 6.71 -24.50 5.71
N SER A 22 7.43 -25.55 5.29
CA SER A 22 7.61 -25.88 3.88
C SER A 22 6.38 -26.52 3.23
N SER A 23 5.43 -27.03 4.03
CA SER A 23 4.14 -27.54 3.54
C SER A 23 3.04 -26.47 3.50
N LEU A 24 3.30 -25.25 3.98
CA LEU A 24 2.36 -24.15 3.93
C LEU A 24 2.51 -23.37 2.62
N GLU A 25 1.40 -22.88 2.08
CA GLU A 25 1.39 -21.93 0.97
C GLU A 25 1.75 -20.54 1.52
N VAL A 26 3.02 -20.17 1.38
CA VAL A 26 3.59 -18.96 1.99
C VAL A 26 3.09 -17.69 1.30
N GLU A 27 2.91 -17.74 -0.02
CA GLU A 27 2.39 -16.64 -0.83
C GLU A 27 0.98 -16.24 -0.37
N ASP A 28 0.08 -17.21 -0.23
CA ASP A 28 -1.29 -17.00 0.24
C ASP A 28 -1.30 -16.47 1.69
N LEU A 29 -0.46 -17.04 2.56
CA LEU A 29 -0.29 -16.55 3.93
C LEU A 29 0.15 -15.08 3.97
N ILE A 30 1.09 -14.68 3.10
CA ILE A 30 1.55 -13.30 3.01
C ILE A 30 0.44 -12.39 2.47
N LEU A 31 -0.33 -12.82 1.46
CA LEU A 31 -1.44 -12.06 0.90
C LEU A 31 -2.56 -11.86 1.94
N ASP A 32 -2.93 -12.91 2.67
CA ASP A 32 -3.96 -12.88 3.70
C ASP A 32 -3.57 -11.98 4.87
N MET A 33 -2.30 -12.06 5.33
CA MET A 33 -1.76 -11.10 6.29
C MET A 33 -1.68 -9.68 5.68
N GLY A 34 -1.40 -9.57 4.38
CA GLY A 34 -1.33 -8.32 3.63
C GLY A 34 -2.61 -7.50 3.64
N SER A 35 -3.78 -8.13 3.80
CA SER A 35 -5.06 -7.42 3.99
C SER A 35 -5.04 -6.44 5.19
N ALA A 36 -4.14 -6.65 6.15
CA ALA A 36 -3.91 -5.75 7.28
C ALA A 36 -3.28 -4.41 6.90
N ILE A 37 -2.60 -4.27 5.76
CA ILE A 37 -2.02 -2.99 5.32
C ILE A 37 -3.12 -1.93 5.20
N GLY A 38 -4.27 -2.33 4.64
CA GLY A 38 -5.46 -1.49 4.51
C GLY A 38 -6.18 -1.30 5.84
N HIS A 39 -6.57 -2.40 6.48
CA HIS A 39 -7.45 -2.40 7.67
C HIS A 39 -6.74 -2.10 9.00
N GLY A 40 -5.41 -2.25 9.06
CA GLY A 40 -4.58 -2.17 10.26
C GLY A 40 -4.33 -3.53 10.93
N PHE A 41 -5.21 -4.52 10.70
CA PHE A 41 -5.08 -5.88 11.22
C PHE A 41 -5.65 -6.92 10.25
N SER A 42 -5.19 -8.16 10.41
CA SER A 42 -5.70 -9.35 9.76
C SER A 42 -5.57 -10.51 10.74
N ASN A 43 -6.65 -11.26 10.92
CA ASN A 43 -6.68 -12.42 11.80
C ASN A 43 -6.96 -13.66 10.96
N LEU A 44 -6.05 -14.62 11.03
CA LEU A 44 -6.21 -15.92 10.41
C LEU A 44 -6.44 -16.95 11.50
N GLU A 45 -7.44 -17.80 11.33
CA GLU A 45 -7.71 -18.92 12.22
C GLU A 45 -6.66 -20.01 12.01
N LEU A 46 -6.11 -20.54 13.11
CA LEU A 46 -5.11 -21.60 13.12
C LEU A 46 -5.77 -22.94 13.42
N SER A 47 -5.75 -23.83 12.43
CA SER A 47 -6.09 -25.24 12.61
C SER A 47 -4.85 -26.03 13.04
N TRP A 48 -5.04 -26.91 14.03
CA TRP A 48 -3.98 -27.74 14.59
C TRP A 48 -4.21 -29.20 14.23
N GLY A 49 -3.27 -29.75 13.46
CA GLY A 49 -3.16 -31.18 13.19
C GLY A 49 -2.28 -31.88 14.21
N ARG A 50 -2.31 -33.22 14.20
CA ARG A 50 -1.44 -34.05 15.03
C ARG A 50 -0.93 -35.23 14.21
N ASP A 51 0.39 -35.39 14.18
CA ASP A 51 1.07 -36.56 13.66
C ASP A 51 1.82 -37.25 14.81
N GLY A 52 1.32 -38.42 15.24
CA GLY A 52 1.79 -39.12 16.42
C GLY A 52 1.75 -38.24 17.68
N SER A 53 2.93 -37.95 18.25
CA SER A 53 3.10 -37.07 19.41
C SER A 53 3.33 -35.59 19.05
N LEU A 54 3.57 -35.29 17.76
CA LEU A 54 3.87 -33.94 17.30
C LEU A 54 2.58 -33.24 16.84
N ARG A 55 2.43 -31.99 17.22
CA ARG A 55 1.39 -31.08 16.74
C ARG A 55 1.96 -30.20 15.64
N TYR A 56 1.25 -30.07 14.54
CA TYR A 56 1.61 -29.20 13.43
C TYR A 56 0.46 -28.24 13.11
N ILE A 57 0.80 -27.12 12.48
CA ILE A 57 -0.17 -26.13 12.03
C ILE A 57 -0.54 -26.44 10.58
N GLU A 58 -1.83 -26.44 10.30
CA GLU A 58 -2.36 -26.49 8.93
C GLU A 58 -2.43 -25.08 8.33
N GLN A 59 -2.77 -24.97 7.04
CA GLN A 59 -2.87 -23.68 6.36
C GLN A 59 -3.79 -22.70 7.14
N PRO A 60 -3.25 -21.58 7.65
CA PRO A 60 -4.06 -20.60 8.37
C PRO A 60 -5.12 -19.99 7.46
N GLN A 61 -6.34 -19.83 7.95
CA GLN A 61 -7.46 -19.35 7.14
C GLN A 61 -7.84 -17.91 7.51
N LEU A 62 -7.77 -16.99 6.55
CA LEU A 62 -8.25 -15.62 6.76
C LEU A 62 -9.73 -15.60 7.17
N ARG A 63 -10.04 -14.89 8.27
CA ARG A 63 -11.41 -14.62 8.68
C ARG A 63 -11.80 -13.17 8.39
N PRO A 64 -13.07 -12.90 8.00
CA PRO A 64 -13.52 -11.56 7.68
C PRO A 64 -13.30 -10.58 8.84
N GLN A 65 -12.87 -9.35 8.53
CA GLN A 65 -12.61 -8.32 9.55
C GLN A 65 -13.87 -7.96 10.35
N SER A 66 -15.07 -8.18 9.77
CA SER A 66 -16.37 -7.97 10.43
C SER A 66 -16.62 -8.89 11.63
N TRP A 67 -15.91 -10.02 11.73
CA TRP A 67 -15.99 -10.91 12.89
C TRP A 67 -15.29 -10.33 14.11
N PHE A 68 -14.47 -9.30 13.94
CA PHE A 68 -13.71 -8.71 15.02
C PHE A 68 -14.22 -7.31 15.35
N ARG A 69 -13.90 -6.88 16.57
CA ARG A 69 -14.13 -5.51 17.04
C ARG A 69 -13.00 -5.11 17.99
N LEU A 70 -12.82 -3.80 18.16
CA LEU A 70 -11.96 -3.29 19.21
C LEU A 70 -12.66 -3.43 20.56
N HIS A 71 -11.88 -3.72 21.60
CA HIS A 71 -12.37 -3.67 22.97
C HIS A 71 -12.79 -2.23 23.31
N PRO A 72 -13.94 -2.01 23.98
CA PRO A 72 -14.41 -0.66 24.33
C PRO A 72 -13.41 0.14 25.16
N ASP A 73 -12.76 -0.52 26.13
CA ASP A 73 -11.84 0.13 27.07
C ASP A 73 -10.36 0.11 26.62
N ASP A 74 -9.99 -0.81 25.72
CA ASP A 74 -8.62 -0.92 25.19
C ASP A 74 -8.62 -1.03 23.67
N GLN A 75 -8.31 0.08 23.01
CA GLN A 75 -8.23 0.16 21.55
C GLN A 75 -7.07 -0.64 20.94
N ASN A 76 -6.19 -1.20 21.77
CA ASN A 76 -5.14 -2.14 21.37
C ASN A 76 -5.53 -3.60 21.57
N GLN A 77 -6.75 -3.91 21.98
CA GLN A 77 -7.25 -5.28 22.09
C GLN A 77 -8.31 -5.54 21.01
N LEU A 78 -8.19 -6.69 20.34
CA LEU A 78 -9.19 -7.20 19.40
C LEU A 78 -9.95 -8.33 20.09
N THR A 79 -11.27 -8.29 19.97
CA THR A 79 -12.18 -9.34 20.43
C THR A 79 -13.03 -9.83 19.27
N LEU A 80 -13.54 -11.05 19.39
CA LEU A 80 -14.56 -11.59 18.51
C LEU A 80 -15.88 -10.88 18.80
N ARG A 81 -16.61 -10.56 17.74
CA ARG A 81 -17.92 -9.96 17.82
C ARG A 81 -18.93 -11.03 18.19
N ASP A 82 -19.53 -10.87 19.35
CA ASP A 82 -20.66 -11.65 19.84
C ASP A 82 -21.77 -10.68 20.33
N MET A 83 -22.75 -11.20 21.05
CA MET A 83 -23.83 -10.40 21.64
C MET A 83 -23.43 -9.68 22.93
N SER A 84 -22.18 -9.79 23.38
CA SER A 84 -21.68 -9.13 24.58
C SER A 84 -21.20 -7.71 24.30
N LEU A 85 -21.14 -6.89 25.36
CA LEU A 85 -20.69 -5.50 25.25
C LEU A 85 -19.22 -5.39 24.83
N THR A 86 -18.38 -6.31 25.29
CA THR A 86 -16.91 -6.29 25.14
C THR A 86 -16.38 -7.24 24.07
N GLY A 87 -17.19 -8.20 23.62
CA GLY A 87 -16.77 -9.26 22.69
C GLY A 87 -16.11 -10.44 23.40
N ALA A 88 -16.08 -11.59 22.73
CA ALA A 88 -15.38 -12.78 23.23
C ALA A 88 -13.86 -12.67 23.00
N PRO A 89 -13.01 -13.12 23.94
CA PRO A 89 -11.58 -13.14 23.74
C PRO A 89 -11.18 -14.18 22.67
N LEU A 90 -10.11 -13.88 21.94
CA LEU A 90 -9.52 -14.82 20.98
C LEU A 90 -8.89 -16.00 21.75
N TRP A 91 -9.16 -17.23 21.30
CA TRP A 91 -8.60 -18.41 21.94
C TRP A 91 -7.06 -18.43 21.85
N PRO A 92 -6.35 -18.75 22.96
CA PRO A 92 -4.91 -18.87 22.93
C PRO A 92 -4.44 -19.88 21.88
N LEU A 93 -3.41 -19.52 21.11
CA LEU A 93 -2.81 -20.35 20.06
C LEU A 93 -3.75 -20.73 18.90
N GLY A 94 -4.99 -20.21 18.86
CA GLY A 94 -5.96 -20.47 17.78
C GLY A 94 -5.92 -19.45 16.64
N TRP A 95 -5.04 -18.45 16.69
CA TRP A 95 -5.07 -17.32 15.76
C TRP A 95 -3.67 -16.82 15.37
N VAL A 96 -3.48 -16.51 14.09
CA VAL A 96 -2.43 -15.59 13.62
C VAL A 96 -2.99 -14.18 13.66
N GLN A 97 -2.52 -13.36 14.59
CA GLN A 97 -2.98 -11.99 14.77
C GLN A 97 -2.00 -11.01 14.15
N HIS A 98 -2.09 -10.81 12.83
CA HIS A 98 -1.23 -9.86 12.15
C HIS A 98 -1.71 -8.43 12.38
N ARG A 99 -0.86 -7.59 12.99
CA ARG A 99 -1.07 -6.14 13.11
C ARG A 99 -0.06 -5.44 12.24
N HIS A 100 -0.56 -4.74 11.22
CA HIS A 100 0.29 -4.03 10.28
C HIS A 100 0.30 -2.54 10.63
N LYS A 101 1.50 -2.03 10.95
CA LYS A 101 1.74 -0.64 11.33
C LYS A 101 2.23 0.16 10.12
N ALA A 102 1.31 0.53 9.23
CA ALA A 102 1.63 1.48 8.17
C ALA A 102 1.85 2.90 8.74
N LYS A 103 1.19 3.21 9.87
CA LYS A 103 1.43 4.43 10.66
C LYS A 103 1.30 4.16 12.16
N PRO A 104 1.90 5.00 13.03
CA PRO A 104 1.72 4.85 14.48
C PRO A 104 0.27 5.11 14.90
N GLY A 105 -0.15 4.43 15.97
CA GLY A 105 -1.49 4.53 16.55
C GLY A 105 -2.00 3.18 17.05
N TYR A 106 -3.21 3.21 17.60
CA TYR A 106 -3.98 2.00 17.92
C TYR A 106 -4.46 1.29 16.65
N ILE A 107 -5.02 0.09 16.80
CA ILE A 107 -5.28 -0.85 15.69
C ILE A 107 -6.08 -0.22 14.54
N ALA A 108 -7.25 0.38 14.81
CA ALA A 108 -8.06 1.00 13.76
C ALA A 108 -7.44 2.29 13.16
N ARG A 109 -6.36 2.81 13.74
CA ARG A 109 -5.60 3.94 13.19
C ARG A 109 -4.31 3.51 12.50
N SER A 110 -3.90 2.25 12.53
CA SER A 110 -2.65 1.84 11.90
C SER A 110 -2.77 1.59 10.39
N GLY A 111 -3.97 1.29 9.90
CA GLY A 111 -4.24 0.96 8.49
C GLY A 111 -4.27 2.17 7.54
N LEU A 112 -3.97 1.91 6.27
CA LEU A 112 -3.91 2.91 5.20
C LEU A 112 -5.27 3.39 4.70
N HIS A 113 -6.33 2.56 4.78
CA HIS A 113 -7.65 2.92 4.24
C HIS A 113 -8.17 4.24 4.80
N ARG A 114 -7.83 4.55 6.05
CA ARG A 114 -8.24 5.81 6.68
C ARG A 114 -7.64 7.06 6.03
N MET A 115 -6.44 6.97 5.45
CA MET A 115 -5.84 8.07 4.69
C MET A 115 -6.34 8.07 3.25
N LEU A 116 -6.58 6.88 2.68
CA LEU A 116 -7.00 6.70 1.29
C LEU A 116 -8.47 7.03 1.05
N VAL A 117 -9.31 7.07 2.09
CA VAL A 117 -10.74 7.38 1.96
C VAL A 117 -10.98 8.77 1.33
N TRP A 118 -10.16 9.77 1.65
CA TRP A 118 -10.33 11.13 1.13
C TRP A 118 -10.06 11.24 -0.36
N PRO A 119 -8.88 10.84 -0.89
CA PRO A 119 -8.66 10.86 -2.33
C PRO A 119 -9.60 9.90 -3.08
N TYR A 120 -10.05 8.81 -2.46
CA TYR A 120 -11.10 7.97 -3.05
C TYR A 120 -12.43 8.72 -3.20
N LEU A 121 -12.93 9.36 -2.14
CA LEU A 121 -14.18 10.11 -2.17
C LEU A 121 -14.12 11.29 -3.15
N PHE A 122 -13.06 12.10 -3.09
CA PHE A 122 -12.91 13.26 -3.98
C PHE A 122 -12.81 12.85 -5.45
N GLN A 123 -12.13 11.74 -5.75
CA GLN A 123 -12.08 11.23 -7.12
C GLN A 123 -13.46 10.78 -7.62
N ASN A 124 -14.24 10.08 -6.80
CA ASN A 124 -15.59 9.64 -7.19
C ASN A 124 -16.53 10.83 -7.42
N TYR A 125 -16.47 11.86 -6.56
CA TYR A 125 -17.24 13.08 -6.78
C TYR A 125 -16.80 13.82 -8.04
N ALA A 126 -15.49 14.02 -8.24
CA ALA A 126 -14.99 14.68 -9.45
C ALA A 126 -15.35 13.93 -10.73
N LEU A 127 -15.38 12.58 -10.69
CA LEU A 127 -15.81 11.76 -11.82
C LEU A 127 -17.30 11.92 -12.10
N GLY A 128 -18.14 11.90 -11.06
CA GLY A 128 -19.58 12.11 -11.17
C GLY A 128 -19.92 13.49 -11.74
N ASP A 129 -19.30 14.54 -11.20
CA ASP A 129 -19.49 15.91 -11.66
C ASP A 129 -19.01 16.10 -13.11
N LEU A 130 -17.89 15.47 -13.50
CA LEU A 130 -17.42 15.50 -14.87
C LEU A 130 -18.40 14.79 -15.81
N ALA A 131 -18.96 13.65 -15.41
CA ALA A 131 -19.98 12.97 -16.21
C ALA A 131 -21.22 13.84 -16.42
N GLN A 132 -21.70 14.51 -15.36
CA GLN A 132 -22.82 15.44 -15.44
C GLN A 132 -22.50 16.65 -16.35
N LEU A 133 -21.29 17.19 -16.24
CA LEU A 133 -20.84 18.28 -17.10
C LEU A 133 -20.84 17.85 -18.58
N LEU A 134 -20.32 16.66 -18.88
CA LEU A 134 -20.30 16.09 -20.23
C LEU A 134 -21.72 15.84 -20.78
N GLU A 135 -22.66 15.47 -19.92
CA GLU A 135 -24.08 15.31 -20.29
C GLU A 135 -24.71 16.65 -20.69
N ILE A 136 -24.49 17.71 -19.89
CA ILE A 136 -25.00 19.05 -20.19
C ILE A 136 -24.36 19.62 -21.47
N TYR A 137 -23.07 19.37 -21.70
CA TYR A 137 -22.41 19.75 -22.96
C TYR A 137 -22.92 18.95 -24.16
N GLY A 138 -23.25 17.67 -23.99
CA GLY A 138 -23.84 16.85 -25.04
C GLY A 138 -25.28 17.25 -25.38
N MET A 139 -26.01 17.85 -24.44
CA MET A 139 -27.39 18.28 -24.60
C MET A 139 -27.62 19.67 -23.99
N PRO A 140 -27.31 20.76 -24.73
CA PRO A 140 -27.52 22.11 -24.22
C PRO A 140 -28.99 22.35 -23.88
N ALA A 141 -29.22 23.18 -22.86
CA ALA A 141 -30.55 23.59 -22.44
C ALA A 141 -31.23 24.39 -23.56
N ARG A 142 -32.52 24.09 -23.80
CA ARG A 142 -33.32 24.69 -24.86
C ARG A 142 -34.44 25.46 -24.22
N VAL A 143 -34.56 26.74 -24.56
CA VAL A 143 -35.60 27.60 -24.01
C VAL A 143 -36.50 28.04 -25.15
N GLY A 144 -37.76 27.60 -25.10
CA GLY A 144 -38.80 28.09 -26.01
C GLY A 144 -39.30 29.46 -25.55
N LYS A 145 -39.15 30.48 -26.40
CA LYS A 145 -39.69 31.82 -26.20
C LYS A 145 -40.99 31.96 -26.98
N TYR A 146 -42.03 32.45 -26.32
CA TYR A 146 -43.34 32.72 -26.91
C TYR A 146 -43.80 34.15 -26.57
N PRO A 147 -44.60 34.79 -27.44
CA PRO A 147 -45.10 36.15 -27.20
C PRO A 147 -46.14 36.18 -26.07
N ARG A 148 -46.25 37.33 -25.36
CA ARG A 148 -47.11 37.45 -24.15
C ARG A 148 -48.58 37.10 -24.36
N ASN A 149 -49.08 37.23 -25.59
CA ASN A 149 -50.45 36.96 -26.00
C ASN A 149 -50.67 35.53 -26.53
N ALA A 150 -49.69 34.62 -26.42
CA ALA A 150 -49.83 33.24 -26.88
C ALA A 150 -50.91 32.48 -26.09
N SER A 151 -51.76 31.78 -26.81
CA SER A 151 -52.78 30.88 -26.27
C SER A 151 -52.16 29.64 -25.62
N ASP A 152 -52.90 28.96 -24.76
CA ASP A 152 -52.40 27.75 -24.09
C ASP A 152 -52.14 26.60 -25.07
N LYS A 153 -52.88 26.55 -26.19
CA LYS A 153 -52.67 25.59 -27.27
C LYS A 153 -51.33 25.82 -27.98
N GLU A 154 -50.96 27.08 -28.19
CA GLU A 154 -49.68 27.47 -28.77
C GLU A 154 -48.50 27.15 -27.83
N LYS A 155 -48.64 27.43 -26.54
CA LYS A 155 -47.64 27.05 -25.53
C LYS A 155 -47.41 25.54 -25.47
N ALA A 156 -48.49 24.75 -25.49
CA ALA A 156 -48.41 23.30 -25.50
C ALA A 156 -47.73 22.75 -26.78
N THR A 157 -48.02 23.37 -27.93
CA THR A 157 -47.40 23.02 -29.21
C THR A 157 -45.90 23.33 -29.20
N LEU A 158 -45.50 24.48 -28.67
CA LEU A 158 -44.09 24.86 -28.52
C LEU A 158 -43.35 23.93 -27.55
N LEU A 159 -43.95 23.60 -26.41
CA LEU A 159 -43.35 22.65 -25.45
C LEU A 159 -43.13 21.28 -26.10
N ARG A 160 -44.13 20.78 -26.83
CA ARG A 160 -44.02 19.52 -27.58
C ARG A 160 -42.92 19.59 -28.63
N ALA A 161 -42.78 20.72 -29.33
CA ALA A 161 -41.70 20.94 -30.29
C ALA A 161 -40.32 20.93 -29.60
N VAL A 162 -40.15 21.61 -28.46
CA VAL A 162 -38.88 21.63 -27.70
C VAL A 162 -38.49 20.24 -27.20
N VAL A 163 -39.44 19.46 -26.67
CA VAL A 163 -39.21 18.08 -26.21
C VAL A 163 -38.88 17.16 -27.39
N THR A 164 -39.62 17.27 -28.50
CA THR A 164 -39.39 16.44 -29.70
C THR A 164 -38.04 16.76 -30.32
N LEU A 165 -37.62 18.04 -30.34
CA LEU A 165 -36.28 18.45 -30.78
C LEU A 165 -35.20 17.80 -29.91
N GLY A 166 -35.50 17.59 -28.62
CA GLY A 166 -34.67 16.88 -27.64
C GLY A 166 -34.20 15.52 -28.14
N GLN A 167 -35.13 14.75 -28.69
CA GLN A 167 -34.92 13.39 -29.20
C GLN A 167 -34.57 13.35 -30.69
N ASN A 168 -35.16 14.22 -31.49
CA ASN A 168 -35.04 14.26 -32.95
C ASN A 168 -34.46 15.61 -33.37
N ALA A 169 -33.36 15.63 -34.13
CA ALA A 169 -32.70 16.87 -34.55
C ALA A 169 -33.46 17.69 -35.63
N ALA A 170 -34.78 17.51 -35.77
CA ALA A 170 -35.60 18.18 -36.76
C ALA A 170 -36.99 18.53 -36.20
N GLY A 171 -37.49 19.72 -36.52
CA GLY A 171 -38.82 20.20 -36.13
C GLY A 171 -39.19 21.47 -36.88
N ILE A 172 -40.50 21.76 -36.98
CA ILE A 172 -41.05 22.96 -37.61
C ILE A 172 -41.64 23.84 -36.51
N ILE A 173 -41.35 25.14 -36.54
CA ILE A 173 -41.78 26.12 -35.53
C ILE A 173 -42.44 27.29 -36.26
N PRO A 174 -43.61 27.80 -35.80
CA PRO A 174 -44.26 28.96 -36.39
C PRO A 174 -43.42 30.25 -36.30
N GLU A 175 -43.53 31.10 -37.30
CA GLU A 175 -42.84 32.39 -37.37
C GLU A 175 -43.33 33.31 -36.23
N GLY A 176 -42.46 33.61 -35.27
CA GLY A 176 -42.78 34.35 -34.03
C GLY A 176 -42.56 33.56 -32.72
N MET A 177 -42.35 32.24 -32.80
CA MET A 177 -41.81 31.43 -31.72
C MET A 177 -40.34 31.11 -32.01
N ALA A 178 -39.48 31.22 -30.99
CA ALA A 178 -38.06 30.94 -31.13
C ALA A 178 -37.62 29.91 -30.09
N ILE A 179 -36.70 29.02 -30.48
CA ILE A 179 -35.97 28.17 -29.55
C ILE A 179 -34.55 28.70 -29.49
N ASP A 180 -34.15 29.15 -28.32
CA ASP A 180 -32.76 29.49 -28.06
C ASP A 180 -32.07 28.31 -27.39
N PHE A 181 -30.94 27.93 -27.96
CA PHE A 181 -30.00 27.04 -27.29
C PHE A 181 -29.16 27.91 -26.36
N LEU A 182 -29.36 27.75 -25.06
CA LEU A 182 -28.45 28.38 -24.10
C LEU A 182 -27.16 27.59 -24.16
N GLU A 183 -26.09 28.23 -24.62
CA GLU A 183 -24.75 27.68 -24.45
C GLU A 183 -24.54 27.40 -22.97
N ALA A 184 -24.19 26.16 -22.64
CA ALA A 184 -23.71 25.86 -21.32
C ALA A 184 -22.52 26.78 -21.03
N ALA A 185 -22.48 27.39 -19.85
CA ALA A 185 -21.31 28.15 -19.42
C ALA A 185 -20.06 27.30 -19.67
N GLN A 186 -18.97 27.90 -20.12
CA GLN A 186 -17.69 27.19 -20.35
C GLN A 186 -17.14 26.63 -19.04
N GLY A 187 -17.73 25.52 -18.57
CA GLY A 187 -17.26 24.68 -17.50
C GLY A 187 -15.90 24.10 -17.87
N ARG A 188 -14.94 24.38 -17.01
CA ARG A 188 -13.55 23.95 -17.12
C ARG A 188 -13.40 22.46 -16.79
N ALA A 189 -13.59 21.60 -17.80
CA ALA A 189 -13.40 20.15 -17.66
C ALA A 189 -12.00 19.78 -17.13
N ASP A 190 -11.00 20.61 -17.44
CA ASP A 190 -9.61 20.52 -16.97
C ASP A 190 -9.49 20.54 -15.43
N VAL A 191 -10.38 21.24 -14.72
CA VAL A 191 -10.34 21.31 -13.26
C VAL A 191 -10.69 19.95 -12.62
N TYR A 192 -11.69 19.25 -13.17
CA TYR A 192 -12.06 17.91 -12.71
C TYR A 192 -10.96 16.89 -12.97
N VAL A 193 -10.35 16.95 -14.17
CA VAL A 193 -9.20 16.10 -14.52
C VAL A 193 -8.01 16.39 -13.62
N ALA A 194 -7.73 17.65 -13.31
CA ALA A 194 -6.67 18.03 -12.37
C ALA A 194 -6.91 17.46 -10.96
N MET A 195 -8.15 17.49 -10.46
CA MET A 195 -8.53 16.89 -9.19
C MET A 195 -8.33 15.38 -9.19
N MET A 196 -8.79 14.67 -10.23
CA MET A 196 -8.62 13.22 -10.36
C MET A 196 -7.13 12.84 -10.38
N ASN A 197 -6.33 13.55 -11.19
CA ASN A 197 -4.89 13.35 -11.25
C ASN A 197 -4.18 13.60 -9.93
N TRP A 198 -4.62 14.60 -9.15
CA TRP A 198 -4.10 14.83 -7.80
C TRP A 198 -4.46 13.68 -6.87
N CYS A 199 -5.70 13.17 -6.91
CA CYS A 199 -6.16 12.05 -6.10
C CYS A 199 -5.36 10.77 -6.42
N GLU A 200 -5.12 10.47 -7.69
CA GLU A 200 -4.32 9.31 -8.11
C GLU A 200 -2.87 9.42 -7.63
N ARG A 201 -2.25 10.59 -7.80
CA ARG A 201 -0.90 10.85 -7.27
C ARG A 201 -0.85 10.75 -5.75
N ALA A 202 -1.87 11.21 -5.03
CA ALA A 202 -1.94 11.10 -3.58
C ALA A 202 -2.02 9.62 -3.12
N LYS A 203 -2.85 8.81 -3.78
CA LYS A 203 -2.94 7.36 -3.53
C LYS A 203 -1.62 6.66 -3.83
N ALA A 204 -0.98 6.95 -4.96
CA ALA A 204 0.31 6.39 -5.34
C ALA A 204 1.40 6.70 -4.31
N LYS A 205 1.49 7.97 -3.84
CA LYS A 205 2.44 8.36 -2.78
C LYS A 205 2.19 7.60 -1.48
N ALA A 206 0.93 7.44 -1.09
CA ALA A 206 0.58 6.79 0.17
C ALA A 206 0.85 5.27 0.15
N ILE A 207 0.64 4.61 -0.99
CA ILE A 207 0.80 3.14 -1.13
C ILE A 207 2.24 2.77 -1.50
N LEU A 208 2.76 3.38 -2.58
CA LEU A 208 4.06 3.01 -3.17
C LEU A 208 5.23 3.83 -2.63
N GLY A 209 4.96 4.91 -1.87
CA GLY A 209 5.99 5.85 -1.40
C GLY A 209 6.54 6.77 -2.50
N GLY A 210 5.91 6.82 -3.69
CA GLY A 210 6.36 7.60 -4.83
C GLY A 210 5.26 7.76 -5.90
N THR A 211 5.56 8.52 -6.97
CA THR A 211 4.59 8.79 -8.06
C THR A 211 5.07 8.35 -9.45
N LEU A 212 6.32 7.89 -9.57
CA LEU A 212 6.93 7.66 -10.89
C LEU A 212 6.24 6.55 -11.70
N THR A 213 5.66 5.56 -11.04
CA THR A 213 5.01 4.41 -11.70
C THR A 213 3.53 4.62 -11.99
N SER A 214 2.92 5.74 -11.57
CA SER A 214 1.47 5.96 -11.64
C SER A 214 1.08 7.21 -12.44
N GLY A 215 2.01 7.77 -13.22
CA GLY A 215 1.76 8.96 -14.04
C GLY A 215 2.89 9.96 -13.89
N THR A 216 3.93 9.82 -14.70
CA THR A 216 4.92 10.88 -14.87
C THR A 216 4.29 11.99 -15.69
N GLY A 217 4.15 13.17 -15.10
CA GLY A 217 4.05 14.39 -15.90
C GLY A 217 5.22 14.44 -16.88
N GLU A 218 4.95 14.87 -18.10
CA GLU A 218 5.92 15.02 -19.18
C GLU A 218 7.21 15.69 -18.66
N GLY A 219 8.30 14.94 -18.56
CA GLY A 219 9.60 15.50 -18.15
C GLY A 219 10.57 14.51 -17.50
N THR A 220 11.48 13.98 -18.31
CA THR A 220 12.78 13.39 -17.92
C THR A 220 12.76 12.24 -16.90
N ASN A 221 12.33 11.06 -17.36
CA ASN A 221 12.65 9.78 -16.73
C ASN A 221 14.12 9.42 -16.94
N THR A 222 15.00 9.82 -16.01
CA THR A 222 16.41 9.40 -16.03
C THR A 222 16.59 8.07 -15.30
N ASN A 223 17.50 7.21 -15.78
CA ASN A 223 17.83 5.92 -15.13
C ASN A 223 18.23 6.09 -13.64
N ALA A 224 18.82 7.24 -13.28
CA ALA A 224 19.16 7.57 -11.90
C ALA A 224 17.92 7.74 -11.00
N LEU A 225 16.84 8.30 -11.54
CA LEU A 225 15.58 8.49 -10.82
C LEU A 225 14.89 7.13 -10.59
N GLY A 226 14.88 6.25 -11.58
CA GLY A 226 14.38 4.87 -11.45
C GLY A 226 15.06 4.11 -10.29
N ASN A 227 16.38 4.17 -10.20
CA ASN A 227 17.15 3.53 -9.13
C ASN A 227 16.84 4.07 -7.71
N VAL A 228 16.38 5.32 -7.58
CA VAL A 228 15.98 5.88 -6.28
C VAL A 228 14.60 5.34 -5.87
N HIS A 229 13.66 5.22 -6.82
CA HIS A 229 12.34 4.68 -6.56
C HIS A 229 12.36 3.19 -6.19
N GLU A 230 13.17 2.40 -6.89
CA GLU A 230 13.35 0.98 -6.56
C GLU A 230 13.90 0.81 -5.13
N ARG A 231 14.85 1.66 -4.72
CA ARG A 231 15.37 1.68 -3.35
C ARG A 231 14.28 2.04 -2.32
N GLY A 232 13.39 2.98 -2.67
CA GLY A 232 12.23 3.34 -1.84
C GLY A 232 11.27 2.16 -1.66
N GLN A 233 10.88 1.50 -2.75
CA GLN A 233 10.01 0.32 -2.72
C GLN A 233 10.66 -0.84 -1.94
N ALA A 234 11.95 -1.10 -2.16
CA ALA A 234 12.69 -2.11 -1.42
C ALA A 234 12.75 -1.81 0.08
N SER A 235 12.74 -0.54 0.49
CA SER A 235 12.66 -0.14 1.90
C SER A 235 11.29 -0.45 2.51
N LEU A 236 10.20 -0.19 1.77
CA LEU A 236 8.84 -0.53 2.19
C LEU A 236 8.68 -2.05 2.33
N ILE A 237 9.04 -2.80 1.30
CA ILE A 237 8.99 -4.28 1.30
C ILE A 237 9.79 -4.83 2.50
N ARG A 238 10.98 -4.29 2.77
CA ARG A 238 11.79 -4.71 3.92
C ARG A 238 11.10 -4.41 5.26
N SER A 239 10.37 -3.32 5.37
CA SER A 239 9.56 -3.00 6.54
C SER A 239 8.46 -4.04 6.73
N ASP A 240 7.73 -4.36 5.66
CA ASP A 240 6.60 -5.28 5.68
C ASP A 240 7.06 -6.70 6.03
N VAL A 241 8.13 -7.17 5.39
CA VAL A 241 8.76 -8.47 5.70
C VAL A 241 9.17 -8.58 7.17
N ARG A 242 9.65 -7.50 7.80
CA ARG A 242 9.98 -7.52 9.24
C ARG A 242 8.73 -7.69 10.10
N GLN A 243 7.61 -7.08 9.72
CA GLN A 243 6.34 -7.19 10.43
C GLN A 243 5.75 -8.60 10.26
N TYR A 244 5.70 -9.13 9.04
CA TYR A 244 5.26 -10.50 8.77
C TYR A 244 6.11 -11.52 9.52
N ALA A 245 7.44 -11.40 9.43
CA ALA A 245 8.35 -12.28 10.16
C ALA A 245 8.16 -12.20 11.68
N GLY A 246 7.79 -11.03 12.21
CA GLY A 246 7.44 -10.86 13.62
C GLY A 246 6.17 -11.63 14.00
N THR A 247 5.13 -11.55 13.18
CA THR A 247 3.86 -12.27 13.38
C THR A 247 4.04 -13.78 13.24
N ILE A 248 4.64 -14.26 12.14
CA ILE A 248 4.91 -15.68 11.92
C ILE A 248 5.72 -16.26 13.09
N ARG A 249 6.71 -15.51 13.59
CA ARG A 249 7.49 -15.94 14.75
C ARG A 249 6.63 -16.15 15.99
N ARG A 250 5.78 -15.18 16.29
CA ARG A 250 4.99 -15.13 17.53
C ARG A 250 3.82 -16.11 17.50
N ASP A 251 3.13 -16.22 16.37
CA ASP A 251 1.83 -16.89 16.29
C ASP A 251 1.88 -18.25 15.58
N ILE A 252 2.96 -18.57 14.86
CA ILE A 252 3.09 -19.85 14.13
C ILE A 252 4.26 -20.66 14.71
N LEU A 253 5.47 -20.10 14.67
CA LEU A 253 6.69 -20.84 15.05
C LEU A 253 6.81 -21.07 16.55
N TRP A 254 6.55 -20.03 17.37
CA TRP A 254 6.63 -20.17 18.81
C TRP A 254 5.59 -21.15 19.38
N PRO A 255 4.31 -21.13 18.98
CA PRO A 255 3.33 -22.11 19.45
C PRO A 255 3.73 -23.56 19.17
N MET A 256 4.24 -23.86 17.96
CA MET A 256 4.74 -25.20 17.62
C MET A 256 5.94 -25.60 18.48
N ALA A 257 6.87 -24.67 18.74
CA ALA A 257 8.03 -24.92 19.59
C ALA A 257 7.65 -25.11 21.07
N CYS A 258 6.68 -24.33 21.55
CA CYS A 258 6.18 -24.39 22.92
C CYS A 258 5.46 -25.72 23.19
N LEU A 259 4.50 -26.10 22.33
CA LEU A 259 3.67 -27.29 22.53
C LEU A 259 4.45 -28.60 22.37
N ASN A 260 5.39 -28.67 21.42
CA ASN A 260 6.09 -29.93 21.13
C ASN A 260 7.39 -30.10 21.91
N TYR A 261 8.07 -28.99 22.26
CA TYR A 261 9.43 -29.02 22.81
C TYR A 261 9.59 -28.23 24.11
N GLY A 262 8.52 -27.66 24.66
CA GLY A 262 8.54 -26.94 25.95
C GLY A 262 9.31 -25.61 25.92
N ILE A 263 9.45 -24.98 24.74
CA ILE A 263 10.20 -23.73 24.61
C ILE A 263 9.30 -22.54 24.99
N GLU A 264 9.41 -22.08 26.23
CA GLU A 264 8.56 -20.98 26.76
C GLU A 264 8.90 -19.61 26.15
N LYS A 265 10.17 -19.35 25.83
CA LYS A 265 10.64 -18.02 25.42
C LYS A 265 10.41 -17.78 23.92
N VAL A 266 9.49 -16.88 23.58
CA VAL A 266 9.21 -16.42 22.19
C VAL A 266 10.48 -15.98 21.45
N ASN A 267 11.40 -15.29 22.13
CA ASN A 267 12.62 -14.76 21.51
C ASN A 267 13.60 -15.84 21.02
N ARG A 268 13.43 -17.10 21.46
CA ARG A 268 14.28 -18.23 21.07
C ARG A 268 13.76 -19.01 19.87
N ALA A 269 12.47 -18.92 19.56
CA ALA A 269 11.90 -19.43 18.33
C ALA A 269 12.13 -18.40 17.21
N ARG A 270 13.30 -18.34 16.56
CA ARG A 270 13.56 -17.33 15.49
C ARG A 270 13.48 -17.90 14.07
N ALA A 271 12.64 -17.31 13.22
CA ALA A 271 12.89 -17.27 11.77
C ALA A 271 14.00 -16.25 11.44
N SER A 272 15.00 -16.64 10.65
CA SER A 272 16.09 -15.75 10.25
C SER A 272 15.60 -14.76 9.17
N THR A 273 15.47 -13.50 9.53
CA THR A 273 15.19 -12.41 8.57
C THR A 273 16.37 -12.12 7.64
N SER A 274 17.56 -12.68 7.93
CA SER A 274 18.78 -12.49 7.15
C SER A 274 18.79 -13.26 5.82
N THR A 275 17.94 -14.27 5.65
CA THR A 275 17.86 -15.06 4.41
C THR A 275 16.97 -14.38 3.36
N TRP A 276 15.90 -13.72 3.80
CA TRP A 276 14.94 -13.01 2.94
C TRP A 276 15.46 -11.67 2.40
N ALA A 277 16.48 -11.10 3.04
CA ALA A 277 17.04 -9.80 2.69
C ALA A 277 18.37 -9.87 1.92
N ARG A 278 18.79 -11.06 1.47
CA ARG A 278 20.05 -11.23 0.73
C ARG A 278 19.79 -11.84 -0.65
N PRO A 279 19.99 -11.09 -1.75
CA PRO A 279 20.27 -11.71 -3.03
C PRO A 279 21.48 -12.64 -2.83
N ARG A 280 21.44 -13.85 -3.40
CA ARG A 280 22.45 -14.91 -3.23
C ARG A 280 23.88 -14.55 -3.70
N THR A 281 24.17 -13.30 -4.04
CA THR A 281 25.40 -12.87 -4.72
C THR A 281 26.34 -12.01 -3.86
N THR A 282 26.63 -12.35 -2.61
CA THR A 282 27.80 -11.75 -1.91
C THR A 282 28.38 -12.69 -0.87
N ARG A 283 29.04 -13.77 -1.33
CA ARG A 283 29.91 -14.62 -0.49
C ARG A 283 31.41 -14.33 -0.68
N ARG A 284 31.78 -13.17 -1.22
CA ARG A 284 33.18 -12.77 -1.46
C ARG A 284 33.36 -11.28 -1.23
N CYS A 285 33.81 -10.92 -0.02
CA CYS A 285 34.55 -9.71 0.37
C CYS A 285 34.28 -9.39 1.84
N ARG A 286 34.89 -10.19 2.74
CA ARG A 286 34.99 -9.84 4.17
C ARG A 286 36.39 -9.35 4.57
N SER A 287 37.28 -9.10 3.62
CA SER A 287 38.69 -8.78 3.91
C SER A 287 39.07 -7.30 3.77
N HIS A 288 38.16 -6.38 3.40
CA HIS A 288 38.55 -4.98 3.10
C HIS A 288 37.86 -3.86 3.90
N CYS A 289 37.09 -4.17 4.94
CA CYS A 289 36.48 -3.14 5.82
C CYS A 289 37.21 -3.04 7.16
N ARG A 290 38.49 -2.64 7.15
CA ARG A 290 39.27 -2.32 8.36
C ARG A 290 39.88 -0.91 8.38
N CYS A 291 39.38 0.03 7.58
CA CYS A 291 39.95 1.39 7.48
C CYS A 291 38.96 2.56 7.65
N LEU A 292 37.76 2.36 8.21
CA LEU A 292 36.76 3.45 8.35
C LEU A 292 36.20 3.60 9.78
N SER A 293 37.07 3.53 10.79
CA SER A 293 36.69 3.72 12.21
C SER A 293 37.47 4.82 12.92
N THR A 294 38.05 5.79 12.21
CA THR A 294 38.85 6.87 12.80
C THR A 294 38.45 8.26 12.30
N TRP A 295 37.15 8.60 12.28
CA TRP A 295 36.71 9.99 12.10
C TRP A 295 35.35 10.24 12.78
N VAL A 296 35.25 9.94 14.07
CA VAL A 296 34.17 10.46 14.94
C VAL A 296 34.80 10.82 16.29
N ARG A 297 35.49 11.96 16.34
CA ARG A 297 35.84 12.72 17.55
C ARG A 297 36.42 14.06 17.10
N ALA A 298 35.60 15.11 17.20
CA ALA A 298 35.95 16.53 17.43
C ALA A 298 35.03 17.47 16.62
N SER A 299 34.05 18.11 17.29
CA SER A 299 33.90 19.57 17.34
C SER A 299 32.60 20.02 18.07
N PRO A 300 32.58 21.21 18.72
CA PRO A 300 31.60 21.63 19.74
C PRO A 300 30.46 22.53 19.17
N PRO A 301 29.50 23.01 20.00
CA PRO A 301 28.23 23.59 19.53
C PRO A 301 28.27 25.11 19.31
N GLY A 302 27.50 25.60 18.34
CA GLY A 302 27.05 27.00 18.25
C GLY A 302 27.26 27.67 16.88
N GLY A 303 26.26 28.43 16.41
CA GLY A 303 26.43 29.52 15.44
C GLY A 303 25.62 29.45 14.14
N CYS A 304 24.71 30.41 13.97
CA CYS A 304 23.91 30.68 12.77
C CYS A 304 24.72 31.19 11.57
N MET A 305 24.06 31.11 10.40
CA MET A 305 24.18 31.94 9.19
C MET A 305 24.91 31.38 7.95
N SER A 306 24.17 31.52 6.83
CA SER A 306 24.57 31.72 5.43
C SER A 306 25.24 30.58 4.66
N ALA A 307 24.54 30.11 3.63
CA ALA A 307 25.15 29.50 2.44
C ALA A 307 26.08 30.51 1.74
N PRO A 308 27.16 30.04 1.09
CA PRO A 308 27.15 30.15 -0.37
C PRO A 308 27.86 29.01 -1.14
N ALA A 309 27.44 28.91 -2.41
CA ALA A 309 28.20 28.62 -3.64
C ALA A 309 29.06 27.34 -3.77
N PHE A 310 28.69 26.53 -4.78
CA PHE A 310 29.55 25.58 -5.49
C PHE A 310 30.73 26.29 -6.18
N PRO A 311 31.87 25.59 -6.35
CA PRO A 311 32.50 25.58 -7.67
C PRO A 311 32.89 24.18 -8.17
N GLU A 312 33.03 24.13 -9.50
CA GLU A 312 33.32 23.01 -10.37
C GLU A 312 34.72 22.39 -10.23
N ARG A 313 34.80 21.12 -10.67
CA ARG A 313 35.93 20.40 -11.32
C ARG A 313 37.29 20.31 -10.60
N LEU A 314 37.61 19.08 -10.18
CA LEU A 314 38.96 18.53 -10.31
C LEU A 314 38.87 17.16 -11.00
N THR A 315 39.36 17.11 -12.23
CA THR A 315 39.74 15.89 -12.96
C THR A 315 41.16 15.53 -12.55
N THR A 316 41.39 14.30 -12.10
CA THR A 316 42.74 13.72 -12.05
C THR A 316 42.70 12.23 -12.37
N THR A 317 42.83 11.96 -13.66
CA THR A 317 43.42 10.75 -14.22
C THR A 317 44.89 10.70 -13.79
N LYS A 318 45.28 9.71 -12.95
CA LYS A 318 46.59 9.01 -12.89
C LYS A 318 46.84 8.47 -11.47
N CYS A 319 46.59 7.18 -11.30
CA CYS A 319 47.53 6.33 -10.56
C CYS A 319 47.52 4.93 -11.20
N CYS A 320 48.34 4.83 -12.25
CA CYS A 320 49.05 3.66 -12.78
C CYS A 320 48.93 2.36 -11.96
N SER A 321 48.41 1.28 -12.55
CA SER A 321 49.18 0.29 -13.32
C SER A 321 50.28 -0.43 -12.52
N ARG A 322 50.09 -1.73 -12.22
CA ARG A 322 51.17 -2.74 -12.16
C ARG A 322 50.59 -4.16 -12.15
N ASN A 323 51.28 -5.06 -12.84
CA ASN A 323 51.09 -6.51 -12.99
C ASN A 323 49.97 -7.04 -13.91
N ARG A 324 50.21 -6.94 -15.23
CA ARG A 324 50.00 -8.08 -16.14
C ARG A 324 51.33 -8.82 -16.27
N SER A 325 51.43 -10.04 -15.74
CA SER A 325 52.47 -11.00 -16.11
C SER A 325 51.82 -12.24 -16.76
N ARG A 326 52.17 -12.38 -18.04
CA ARG A 326 52.17 -13.53 -18.95
C ARG A 326 51.75 -14.90 -18.39
N ARG A 327 50.80 -15.54 -19.08
CA ARG A 327 50.84 -16.98 -19.41
C ARG A 327 50.48 -17.14 -20.91
N PRO A 328 51.21 -17.95 -21.68
CA PRO A 328 50.91 -18.19 -23.09
C PRO A 328 49.79 -19.22 -23.24
N LEU A 329 49.06 -19.09 -24.34
CA LEU A 329 48.11 -20.08 -24.86
C LEU A 329 48.89 -21.20 -25.55
N ALA A 330 48.62 -22.44 -25.10
CA ALA A 330 48.60 -23.67 -25.88
C ALA A 330 47.59 -24.59 -25.19
#